data_AF-A0A538JJ11-F1
#
_entry.id   AF-A0A538JJ11-F1
#
_cell.length_a   1.000
_cell.length_b   1.000
_cell.length_c   1.000
_cell.angle_alpha   90.00
_cell.angle_beta   90.00
_cell.angle_gamma   90.00
#
_symmetry.space_group_name_H-M   'P 1'
#
loop_
_entity.id
_entity.type
_entity.pdbx_description
1 polymer ?
#
loop_
_entity_poly.entity_id
_entity_poly.type
_entity_poly.pdbx_seq_one_letter_code
_entity_poly.pdbx_strand_id
1 'polypeptide(L)'
;MVPNEERMQRFTKLLPLDRMYGAWSNEAIVGGAGSFPFDLTVPGGDLPTAGVTVVGVLPTHRRRGVLRSLMRAQLDDAYERGEPLAALWASEESIYGRYGYGLASFCGEITLAREHTAFAQPFEPEGTLRLLEAEEAQEKIPPVYELIRS
;
A
#
# COMPACT_ATOMS: atom_id res chain seq x y z
N MET A 1 10.90 3.42 -17.88
CA MET A 1 11.50 4.27 -16.82
C MET A 1 12.81 3.60 -16.41
N VAL A 2 13.92 4.34 -16.37
CA VAL A 2 15.24 3.78 -16.03
C VAL A 2 15.41 3.74 -14.51
N PRO A 3 15.83 2.61 -13.91
CA PRO A 3 16.17 2.54 -12.49
C PRO A 3 17.34 3.49 -12.16
N ASN A 4 17.27 4.19 -11.02
CA ASN A 4 18.40 4.94 -10.48
C ASN A 4 18.59 4.58 -8.99
N GLU A 5 19.77 4.87 -8.46
CA GLU A 5 20.17 4.46 -7.11
C GLU A 5 19.28 5.08 -6.03
N GLU A 6 18.94 6.36 -6.16
CA GLU A 6 18.05 7.07 -5.23
C GLU A 6 16.66 6.44 -5.15
N ARG A 7 16.07 6.05 -6.29
CA ARG A 7 14.79 5.32 -6.31
C ARG A 7 14.94 3.94 -5.70
N MET A 8 16.02 3.23 -6.02
CA MET A 8 16.27 1.91 -5.45
C MET A 8 16.34 1.98 -3.92
N GLN A 9 17.07 2.96 -3.37
CA GLN A 9 17.16 3.18 -1.94
C GLN A 9 15.80 3.49 -1.29
N ARG A 10 14.94 4.28 -1.96
CA ARG A 10 13.56 4.51 -1.49
C ARG A 10 12.74 3.21 -1.48
N PHE A 11 12.85 2.40 -2.52
CA PHE A 11 12.12 1.13 -2.62
C PHE A 11 12.59 0.11 -1.59
N THR A 12 13.89 -0.10 -1.41
CA THR A 12 14.43 -1.12 -0.49
C THR A 12 14.14 -0.79 0.99
N LYS A 13 13.97 0.49 1.35
CA LYS A 13 13.58 0.87 2.73
C LYS A 13 12.18 0.39 3.11
N LEU A 14 11.28 0.31 2.12
CA LEU A 14 9.88 -0.06 2.34
C LEU A 14 9.60 -1.49 1.90
N LEU A 15 10.33 -2.03 0.92
CA LEU A 15 10.15 -3.37 0.37
C LEU A 15 11.34 -4.25 0.75
N PRO A 16 11.22 -5.06 1.82
CA PRO A 16 12.22 -6.06 2.16
C PRO A 16 12.45 -7.01 0.97
N LEU A 17 13.71 -7.22 0.61
CA LEU A 17 14.05 -8.04 -0.56
C LEU A 17 13.64 -9.51 -0.41
N ASP A 18 13.53 -10.00 0.83
CA ASP A 18 13.06 -11.34 1.16
C ASP A 18 11.55 -11.54 0.94
N ARG A 19 10.82 -10.46 0.64
CA ARG A 19 9.39 -10.46 0.30
C ARG A 19 9.13 -10.17 -1.18
N MET A 20 10.18 -10.18 -2.01
CA MET A 20 10.11 -9.84 -3.43
C MET A 20 10.23 -11.11 -4.28
N TYR A 21 9.25 -11.30 -5.16
CA TYR A 21 9.19 -12.44 -6.08
C TYR A 21 9.37 -11.97 -7.52
N GLY A 22 10.26 -12.65 -8.24
CA GLY A 22 10.44 -12.49 -9.68
C GLY A 22 10.01 -13.74 -10.43
N ALA A 23 9.21 -13.58 -11.47
CA ALA A 23 8.91 -14.64 -12.41
C ALA A 23 9.89 -14.59 -13.58
N TRP A 24 10.53 -15.71 -13.87
CA TRP A 24 11.52 -15.83 -14.94
C TRP A 24 10.99 -16.67 -16.10
N SER A 25 11.34 -16.28 -17.32
CA SER A 25 11.17 -17.09 -18.53
C SER A 25 12.48 -17.02 -19.31
N ASN A 26 13.15 -18.17 -19.45
CA ASN A 26 14.57 -18.22 -19.84
C ASN A 26 15.42 -17.33 -18.91
N GLU A 27 16.24 -16.45 -19.47
CA GLU A 27 17.12 -15.53 -18.73
C GLU A 27 16.49 -14.15 -18.48
N ALA A 28 15.18 -13.99 -18.73
CA ALA A 28 14.49 -12.72 -18.57
C ALA A 28 13.47 -12.75 -17.44
N ILE A 29 13.43 -11.67 -16.66
CA ILE A 29 12.34 -11.40 -15.71
C ILE A 29 11.11 -10.97 -16.51
N VAL A 30 10.01 -11.71 -16.34
CA VAL A 30 8.75 -11.52 -17.05
C VAL A 30 7.59 -11.11 -16.16
N GLY A 31 7.81 -11.07 -14.85
CA GLY A 31 6.84 -10.55 -13.89
C GLY A 31 7.45 -10.39 -12.50
N GLY A 32 6.74 -9.67 -11.64
CA GLY A 32 7.12 -9.47 -10.25
C GLY A 32 5.91 -9.28 -9.35
N ALA A 33 6.10 -9.52 -8.07
CA ALA A 33 5.18 -9.20 -6.99
C ALA A 33 6.00 -9.01 -5.71
N GLY A 34 5.49 -8.23 -4.76
CA GLY A 34 6.14 -8.09 -3.47
C GLY A 34 5.17 -7.71 -2.38
N SER A 35 5.65 -7.73 -1.14
CA SER A 35 4.91 -7.20 0.00
C SER A 35 5.80 -6.43 0.96
N PHE A 36 5.20 -5.51 1.72
CA PHE A 36 5.83 -4.88 2.87
C PHE A 36 5.05 -5.18 4.15
N PRO A 37 5.73 -5.40 5.29
CA PRO A 37 5.06 -5.61 6.56
C PRO A 37 4.52 -4.28 7.09
N PHE A 38 3.30 -4.28 7.59
CA PHE A 38 2.75 -3.19 8.39
C PHE A 38 1.64 -3.72 9.30
N ASP A 39 1.28 -2.95 10.32
CA ASP A 39 0.12 -3.26 11.17
C ASP A 39 -1.11 -2.52 10.64
N LEU A 40 -2.17 -3.28 10.36
CA LEU A 40 -3.46 -2.72 9.95
C LEU A 40 -4.40 -2.70 11.14
N THR A 41 -4.89 -1.51 11.45
CA THR A 41 -5.91 -1.32 12.48
C THR A 41 -7.26 -1.83 11.99
N VAL A 42 -7.86 -2.71 12.79
CA VAL A 42 -9.17 -3.35 12.56
C VAL A 42 -10.04 -3.17 13.81
N PRO A 43 -11.36 -3.39 13.73
CA PRO A 43 -12.19 -3.40 14.94
C PRO A 43 -11.64 -4.40 15.97
N GLY A 44 -11.18 -3.88 17.12
CA GLY A 44 -10.63 -4.68 18.21
C GLY A 44 -9.11 -4.70 18.34
N GLY A 45 -8.37 -4.00 17.46
CA GLY A 45 -6.92 -3.79 17.61
C GLY A 45 -6.16 -3.80 16.29
N ASP A 46 -4.86 -4.03 16.36
CA ASP A 46 -3.96 -4.07 15.21
C ASP A 46 -3.63 -5.51 14.81
N LEU A 47 -3.58 -5.77 13.50
CA LEU A 47 -3.18 -7.06 12.96
C LEU A 47 -1.98 -6.91 11.99
N PRO A 48 -0.95 -7.77 12.12
CA PRO A 48 0.13 -7.85 11.15
C PRO A 48 -0.42 -8.12 9.76
N THR A 49 0.00 -7.35 8.78
CA THR A 49 -0.56 -7.36 7.44
C THR A 49 0.53 -7.29 6.36
N ALA A 50 0.41 -8.15 5.36
CA ALA A 50 1.19 -8.08 4.13
C ALA A 50 0.62 -7.01 3.19
N GLY A 51 1.31 -5.87 3.03
CA GLY A 51 0.97 -4.84 2.05
C GLY A 51 1.43 -5.25 0.66
N VAL A 52 0.55 -5.86 -0.14
CA VAL A 52 0.88 -6.37 -1.47
C VAL A 52 1.05 -5.24 -2.46
N THR A 53 2.14 -5.28 -3.21
CA THR A 53 2.51 -4.22 -4.14
C THR A 53 3.36 -4.75 -5.28
N VAL A 54 3.70 -3.85 -6.22
CA VAL A 54 4.59 -4.08 -7.37
C VAL A 54 4.23 -5.33 -8.20
N VAL A 55 2.95 -5.68 -8.23
CA VAL A 55 2.44 -6.83 -8.98
C VAL A 55 2.35 -6.49 -10.46
N GLY A 56 3.04 -7.26 -11.30
CA GLY A 56 3.03 -7.03 -12.74
C GLY A 56 3.54 -8.23 -13.54
N VAL A 57 3.02 -8.39 -14.76
CA VAL A 57 3.47 -9.39 -15.73
C VAL A 57 3.60 -8.72 -17.09
N LEU A 58 4.72 -8.98 -17.79
CA LEU A 58 4.95 -8.47 -19.13
C LEU A 58 3.80 -8.89 -20.06
N PRO A 59 3.34 -7.99 -20.97
CA PRO A 59 2.21 -8.28 -21.84
C PRO A 59 2.41 -9.52 -22.71
N THR A 60 3.66 -9.81 -23.10
CA THR A 60 4.07 -10.99 -23.88
C THR A 60 3.91 -12.33 -23.14
N HIS A 61 3.72 -12.30 -21.81
CA HIS A 61 3.64 -13.49 -20.95
C HIS A 61 2.30 -13.60 -20.21
N ARG A 62 1.29 -12.83 -20.65
CA ARG A 62 -0.07 -12.91 -20.11
C ARG A 62 -0.72 -14.27 -20.42
N ARG A 63 -1.68 -14.67 -19.59
CA ARG A 63 -2.48 -15.91 -19.73
C ARG A 63 -1.66 -17.22 -19.70
N ARG A 64 -0.44 -17.18 -19.15
CA ARG A 64 0.45 -18.35 -18.97
C ARG A 64 0.60 -18.79 -17.51
N GLY A 65 -0.29 -18.34 -16.63
CA GLY A 65 -0.24 -18.67 -15.20
C GLY A 65 0.76 -17.87 -14.35
N VAL A 66 1.60 -17.01 -14.95
CA VAL A 66 2.63 -16.23 -14.24
C VAL A 66 2.08 -15.46 -13.03
N LEU A 67 1.01 -14.69 -13.22
CA LEU A 67 0.41 -13.92 -12.12
C LEU A 67 -0.13 -14.84 -11.01
N ARG A 68 -0.72 -15.98 -11.38
CA ARG A 68 -1.24 -16.94 -10.39
C ARG A 68 -0.11 -17.50 -9.54
N SER A 69 1.04 -17.83 -10.15
CA SER A 69 2.21 -18.32 -9.41
C SER A 69 2.78 -17.26 -8.48
N LEU A 70 2.88 -16.01 -8.94
CA LEU A 70 3.37 -14.88 -8.13
C LEU A 70 2.46 -14.62 -6.92
N MET A 71 1.14 -14.50 -7.13
CA MET A 71 0.19 -14.27 -6.04
C MET A 71 0.18 -15.42 -5.04
N ARG A 72 0.30 -16.68 -5.51
CA ARG A 72 0.37 -17.83 -4.62
C ARG A 72 1.62 -17.79 -3.75
N ALA A 73 2.80 -17.60 -4.33
CA ALA A 73 4.05 -17.53 -3.58
C ALA A 73 4.01 -16.43 -2.50
N GLN A 74 3.49 -15.26 -2.85
CA GLN A 74 3.42 -14.12 -1.94
C GLN A 74 2.37 -14.29 -0.83
N LEU A 75 1.27 -15.00 -1.06
CA LEU A 75 0.28 -15.33 -0.03
C LEU A 75 0.73 -16.49 0.87
N ASP A 76 1.38 -17.50 0.30
CA ASP A 76 1.97 -18.61 1.06
C ASP A 76 3.05 -18.07 2.03
N ASP A 77 3.88 -17.11 1.59
CA ASP A 77 4.88 -16.42 2.43
C ASP A 77 4.25 -15.57 3.55
N ALA A 78 3.19 -14.82 3.26
CA ALA A 78 2.46 -14.08 4.30
C ALA A 78 1.92 -15.03 5.39
N TYR A 79 1.38 -16.19 4.98
CA TYR A 79 0.93 -17.22 5.92
C TYR A 79 2.09 -17.81 6.74
N GLU A 80 3.22 -18.14 6.12
CA GLU A 80 4.41 -18.65 6.81
C GLU A 80 4.98 -17.65 7.82
N ARG A 81 4.82 -16.35 7.56
CA ARG A 81 5.22 -15.25 8.45
C ARG A 81 4.20 -14.95 9.55
N GLY A 82 3.06 -15.64 9.57
CA GLY A 82 2.01 -15.45 10.56
C GLY A 82 1.22 -14.16 10.37
N GLU A 83 1.17 -13.61 9.15
CA GLU A 83 0.38 -12.43 8.81
C GLU A 83 -1.05 -12.86 8.48
N PRO A 84 -2.04 -12.59 9.36
CA PRO A 84 -3.42 -13.01 9.14
C PRO A 84 -4.10 -12.30 7.96
N LEU A 85 -3.54 -11.18 7.50
CA LEU A 85 -4.11 -10.34 6.45
C LEU A 85 -3.10 -10.07 5.33
N ALA A 86 -3.61 -9.98 4.11
CA ALA A 86 -2.93 -9.37 2.98
C ALA A 86 -3.83 -8.27 2.41
N ALA A 87 -3.29 -7.06 2.25
CA ALA A 87 -4.03 -5.88 1.81
C ALA A 87 -3.37 -5.25 0.59
N LEU A 88 -4.16 -4.69 -0.32
CA LEU A 88 -3.65 -4.05 -1.53
C LEU A 88 -4.56 -2.94 -2.03
N TRP A 89 -3.97 -2.04 -2.81
CA TRP A 89 -4.70 -1.13 -3.69
C TRP A 89 -4.88 -1.79 -5.05
N ALA A 90 -6.12 -2.14 -5.39
CA ALA A 90 -6.42 -2.80 -6.65
C ALA A 90 -6.34 -1.79 -7.80
N SER A 91 -5.43 -2.04 -8.75
CA SER A 91 -5.41 -1.32 -10.03
C SER A 91 -6.59 -1.71 -10.93
N GLU A 92 -7.04 -2.96 -10.83
CA GLU A 92 -8.24 -3.49 -11.48
C GLU A 92 -8.94 -4.46 -10.52
N GLU A 93 -10.19 -4.15 -10.16
CA GLU A 93 -10.97 -4.88 -9.15
C GLU A 93 -11.13 -6.38 -9.47
N SER A 94 -11.36 -6.71 -10.75
CA SER A 94 -11.61 -8.09 -11.20
C SER A 94 -10.39 -9.03 -11.15
N ILE A 95 -9.19 -8.50 -10.93
CA ILE A 95 -7.98 -9.33 -10.88
C ILE A 95 -7.91 -10.08 -9.55
N TYR A 96 -8.12 -9.39 -8.43
CA TYR A 96 -7.70 -9.88 -7.12
C TYR A 96 -8.74 -10.74 -6.39
N GLY A 97 -10.03 -10.59 -6.73
CA GLY A 97 -11.10 -11.41 -6.14
C GLY A 97 -10.88 -12.92 -6.27
N ARG A 98 -10.27 -13.38 -7.38
CA ARG A 98 -9.97 -14.80 -7.59
C ARG A 98 -8.90 -15.37 -6.64
N TYR A 99 -8.18 -14.51 -5.92
CA TYR A 99 -7.15 -14.89 -4.94
C TYR A 99 -7.63 -14.68 -3.49
N GLY A 100 -8.90 -14.36 -3.28
CA GLY A 100 -9.49 -14.17 -1.95
C GLY A 100 -9.54 -12.72 -1.47
N TYR A 101 -9.09 -11.74 -2.25
CA TYR A 101 -9.21 -10.33 -1.89
C TYR A 101 -10.64 -9.85 -2.02
N GLY A 102 -11.18 -9.26 -0.96
CA GLY A 102 -12.46 -8.56 -0.95
C GLY A 102 -12.27 -7.05 -0.88
N LEU A 103 -13.25 -6.29 -1.37
CA LEU A 103 -13.30 -4.84 -1.16
C LEU A 103 -13.49 -4.56 0.35
N ALA A 104 -12.51 -3.92 0.97
CA ALA A 104 -12.50 -3.66 2.41
C ALA A 104 -12.66 -2.17 2.79
N SER A 105 -12.36 -1.25 1.87
CA SER A 105 -12.44 0.19 2.12
C SER A 105 -12.73 0.96 0.84
N PHE A 106 -13.36 2.13 0.99
CA PHE A 106 -13.57 3.08 -0.10
C PHE A 106 -12.61 4.26 0.06
N CYS A 107 -12.20 4.84 -1.06
CA CYS A 107 -11.49 6.10 -1.11
C CYS A 107 -12.39 7.13 -1.78
N GLY A 108 -12.46 8.34 -1.20
CA GLY A 108 -13.20 9.46 -1.77
C GLY A 108 -12.28 10.65 -1.95
N GLU A 109 -12.46 11.37 -3.06
CA GLU A 109 -11.84 12.67 -3.29
C GLU A 109 -12.93 13.73 -3.25
N ILE A 110 -12.72 14.78 -2.44
CA ILE A 110 -13.67 15.88 -2.30
C ILE A 110 -12.99 17.16 -2.77
N THR A 111 -13.56 17.78 -3.80
CA THR A 111 -13.13 19.08 -4.31
C THR A 111 -14.18 20.14 -3.97
N LEU A 112 -13.77 21.16 -3.23
CA LEU A 112 -14.64 22.26 -2.81
C LEU A 112 -14.18 23.57 -3.43
N ALA A 113 -15.11 24.28 -4.07
CA ALA A 113 -14.89 25.65 -4.48
C ALA A 113 -14.81 26.54 -3.23
N ARG A 114 -13.89 27.51 -3.22
CA ARG A 114 -13.57 28.33 -2.04
C ARG A 114 -14.79 29.08 -1.50
N GLU A 115 -15.70 29.48 -2.37
CA GLU A 115 -16.96 30.14 -2.05
C GLU A 115 -17.95 29.25 -1.28
N HIS A 116 -17.71 27.95 -1.20
CA HIS A 116 -18.57 26.96 -0.55
C HIS A 116 -17.91 26.28 0.67
N THR A 117 -16.89 26.91 1.27
CA THR A 117 -16.16 26.33 2.42
C THR A 117 -16.60 26.85 3.79
N ALA A 118 -17.68 27.64 3.85
CA ALA A 118 -18.24 28.08 5.12
C ALA A 118 -18.73 26.88 5.94
N PHE A 119 -18.44 26.86 7.24
CA PHE A 119 -18.97 25.83 8.14
C PHE A 119 -20.49 25.92 8.24
N ALA A 120 -21.16 24.76 8.30
CA ALA A 120 -22.62 24.69 8.42
C ALA A 120 -23.13 25.24 9.76
N GLN A 121 -22.28 25.24 10.80
CA GLN A 121 -22.55 25.82 12.11
C GLN A 121 -21.43 26.81 12.46
N PRO A 122 -21.69 27.81 13.34
CA PRO A 122 -20.63 28.67 13.85
C PRO A 122 -19.49 27.84 14.43
N PHE A 123 -18.28 28.08 13.93
CA PHE A 123 -17.07 27.41 14.37
C PHE A 123 -16.16 28.42 15.04
N GLU A 124 -15.92 28.24 16.33
CA GLU A 124 -14.94 29.00 17.10
C GLU A 124 -13.63 28.19 17.10
N PRO A 125 -12.53 28.71 16.51
CA PRO A 125 -11.27 27.99 16.48
C PRO A 125 -10.69 27.74 17.88
N GLU A 126 -10.36 26.49 18.17
CA GLU A 126 -9.57 26.13 19.35
C GLU A 126 -8.08 26.02 18.97
N GLY A 127 -7.29 27.03 19.35
CA GLY A 127 -5.84 27.06 19.12
C GLY A 127 -5.41 27.85 17.87
N THR A 128 -4.22 27.57 17.36
CA THR A 128 -3.60 28.28 16.23
C THR A 128 -3.05 27.32 15.19
N LEU A 129 -3.02 27.76 13.93
CA LEU A 129 -2.44 27.03 12.81
C LEU A 129 -1.14 27.69 12.37
N ARG A 130 -0.18 26.88 11.93
CA ARG A 130 1.07 27.33 11.30
C ARG A 130 1.49 26.37 10.21
N LEU A 131 2.25 26.88 9.25
CA LEU A 131 2.89 26.06 8.23
C LEU A 131 4.13 25.38 8.83
N LEU A 132 4.38 24.14 8.41
CA LEU A 132 5.56 23.36 8.77
C LEU A 132 6.42 23.13 7.52
N GLU A 133 7.73 23.18 7.70
CA GLU A 133 8.66 22.61 6.72
C GLU A 133 8.63 21.08 6.77
N ALA A 134 9.08 20.42 5.70
CA ALA A 134 8.95 18.96 5.56
C ALA A 134 9.69 18.19 6.67
N GLU A 135 10.86 18.66 7.07
CA GLU A 135 11.67 18.05 8.14
C GLU A 135 10.97 18.16 9.50
N GLU A 136 10.39 19.33 9.80
CA GLU A 136 9.65 19.54 11.05
C GLU A 136 8.36 18.70 11.05
N ALA A 137 7.69 18.59 9.91
CA ALA A 137 6.50 17.77 9.75
C ALA A 137 6.76 16.27 10.03
N GLN A 138 7.92 15.75 9.61
CA GLN A 138 8.32 14.36 9.90
C GLN A 138 8.44 14.08 11.41
N GLU A 139 8.72 15.09 12.23
CA GLU A 139 8.77 14.94 13.68
C GLU A 139 7.41 15.18 14.35
N LYS A 140 6.65 16.17 13.87
CA LYS A 140 5.43 16.64 14.56
C LYS A 140 4.16 15.87 14.18
N ILE A 141 4.08 15.32 12.97
CA ILE A 141 2.87 14.63 12.48
C ILE A 141 2.72 13.20 13.03
N PRO A 142 3.77 12.35 13.11
CA PRO A 142 3.59 10.97 13.56
C PRO A 142 2.93 10.81 14.93
N PRO A 143 3.24 11.61 15.97
CA PRO A 143 2.52 11.52 17.24
C PRO A 143 1.01 11.82 17.13
N VAL A 144 0.62 12.72 16.23
CA VAL A 144 -0.79 13.01 15.96
C VAL A 144 -1.45 11.84 15.24
N TYR A 145 -0.76 11.24 14.27
CA TYR A 145 -1.22 10.03 13.58
C TYR A 145 -1.46 8.87 14.54
N GLU A 146 -0.51 8.60 15.45
CA GLU A 146 -0.67 7.53 16.45
C GLU A 146 -1.80 7.80 17.44
N LEU A 147 -2.12 9.07 17.74
CA LEU A 147 -3.24 9.41 18.62
C LEU A 147 -4.61 9.11 17.98
N ILE A 148 -4.72 9.23 16.66
CA ILE A 148 -5.99 9.03 15.92
C ILE A 148 -6.13 7.62 15.34
N ARG A 149 -5.04 6.85 15.29
CA ARG A 149 -5.02 5.45 14.85
C ARG A 149 -5.67 4.61 15.96
N SER A 150 -6.94 4.23 15.77
CA SER A 150 -7.80 3.55 16.75
C SER A 150 -8.35 2.23 16.24
#